data_AF-A0A6L8BYN4-F1
#
_entry.id   AF-A0A6L8BYN4-F1
#
_cell.length_a   1.000
_cell.length_b   1.000
_cell.length_c   1.000
_cell.angle_alpha   90.00
_cell.angle_beta   90.00
_cell.angle_gamma   90.00
#
_symmetry.space_group_name_H-M   'P 1'
#
loop_
_entity.id
_entity.type
_entity.pdbx_description
1 polymer ?
#
loop_
_entity_poly.entity_id
_entity_poly.type
_entity_poly.pdbx_seq_one_letter_code
_entity_poly.pdbx_strand_id
1 'polypeptide(L)' 'MTRRQHRRIFWVLVVVLAALHVDFFNHGISPPPLFGWLPVDLAYHIVWVIAAAALVLYFTKYVWRDFDGS' A
#
# COMPACT_ATOMS: atom_id res chain seq x y z
N MET A 1 -0.61 21.78 1.29
CA MET A 1 -0.37 20.87 2.44
C MET A 1 1.03 21.13 2.97
N THR A 2 1.23 21.23 4.28
CA THR A 2 2.55 21.54 4.86
C THR A 2 3.50 20.34 4.75
N ARG A 3 4.80 20.59 4.55
CA ARG A 3 5.85 19.55 4.36
C ARG A 3 5.84 18.44 5.43
N ARG A 4 5.49 18.80 6.68
CA ARG A 4 5.33 17.85 7.80
C ARG A 4 4.10 16.94 7.66
N GLN A 5 3.03 17.41 7.04
CA GLN A 5 1.81 16.61 6.81
C GLN A 5 2.03 15.54 5.75
N HIS A 6 2.71 15.85 4.64
CA HIS A 6 3.06 14.85 3.61
C HIS A 6 3.90 13.72 4.18
N ARG A 7 4.89 14.04 5.01
CA ARG A 7 5.76 13.04 5.65
C ARG A 7 5.01 12.15 6.64
N ARG A 8 4.06 12.71 7.40
CA ARG A 8 3.18 11.94 8.30
C ARG A 8 2.25 11.03 7.51
N ILE A 9 1.60 11.54 6.47
CA ILE A 9 0.69 10.75 5.61
C ILE A 9 1.46 9.58 4.97
N PHE A 10 2.68 9.84 4.49
CA PHE A 10 3.55 8.78 3.96
C PHE A 10 3.85 7.71 5.02
N TRP A 11 4.31 8.08 6.20
CA TRP A 11 4.60 7.12 7.27
C TRP A 11 3.34 6.36 7.73
N VAL A 12 2.19 7.03 7.81
CA VAL A 12 0.90 6.39 8.12
C VAL A 12 0.55 5.38 7.04
N LEU A 13 0.67 5.73 5.76
CA LEU A 13 0.42 4.81 4.65
C LEU A 13 1.40 3.63 4.66
N VAL A 14 2.69 3.85 4.93
CA VAL A 14 3.70 2.78 5.07
C VAL A 14 3.31 1.83 6.19
N VAL A 15 2.94 2.35 7.36
CA VAL A 15 2.58 1.53 8.53
C VAL A 15 1.28 0.76 8.26
N VAL A 16 0.28 1.38 7.64
CA VAL A 16 -0.96 0.71 7.23
C VAL A 16 -0.67 -0.40 6.21
N LEU A 17 0.18 -0.12 5.22
CA LEU A 17 0.57 -1.09 4.20
C LEU A 17 1.36 -2.25 4.80
N ALA A 18 2.28 -1.98 5.73
CA ALA A 18 3.04 -2.98 6.47
C ALA A 18 2.13 -3.82 7.38
N ALA A 19 1.17 -3.19 8.08
CA ALA A 19 0.20 -3.92 8.90
C ALA A 19 -0.71 -4.82 8.06
N LEU A 20 -1.12 -4.36 6.86
CA LEU A 20 -1.83 -5.20 5.89
C LEU A 20 -0.95 -6.37 5.39
N HIS A 21 0.36 -6.15 5.24
CA HIS A 21 1.29 -7.17 4.75
C HIS A 21 1.55 -8.30 5.74
N VAL A 22 1.47 -8.02 7.04
CA VAL A 22 1.78 -9.01 8.10
C VAL A 22 0.73 -10.15 8.17
N ASP A 23 -0.22 -10.20 7.24
CA ASP A 23 -0.98 -11.42 6.93
C ASP A 23 -1.75 -11.99 8.13
N PHE A 24 -2.21 -11.11 9.02
CA PHE A 24 -3.08 -11.46 10.14
C PHE A 24 -4.48 -11.90 9.67
N PHE A 25 -4.87 -11.57 8.43
CA PHE A 25 -6.25 -11.72 7.97
C PHE A 25 -6.53 -13.00 7.17
N ASN A 26 -5.52 -13.63 6.56
CA ASN A 26 -5.73 -14.79 5.68
C ASN A 26 -5.39 -16.16 6.32
N HIS A 27 -5.08 -16.19 7.62
CA HIS A 27 -4.88 -17.46 8.33
C HIS A 27 -6.20 -18.22 8.50
N GLY A 28 -6.53 -19.08 7.52
CA GLY A 28 -7.48 -20.19 7.70
C GLY A 28 -8.91 -19.98 7.20
N ILE A 29 -9.22 -18.83 6.59
CA ILE A 29 -10.49 -18.65 5.89
C ILE A 29 -10.21 -18.92 4.41
N SER A 30 -10.84 -19.95 3.84
CA SER A 30 -10.86 -20.17 2.39
C SER A 30 -12.13 -19.49 1.84
N PRO A 31 -12.12 -18.16 1.61
CA PRO A 31 -13.28 -17.51 1.02
C PRO A 31 -13.50 -18.04 -0.39
N PRO A 32 -14.76 -18.07 -0.85
CA PRO A 32 -15.07 -18.46 -2.21
C PRO A 32 -14.32 -17.57 -3.21
N PRO A 33 -13.83 -18.12 -4.33
CA PRO A 33 -13.05 -17.38 -5.30
C PRO A 33 -13.84 -16.18 -5.84
N LEU A 34 -13.18 -15.02 -5.94
CA LEU A 34 -13.70 -13.85 -6.64
C LEU A 34 -13.89 -14.22 -8.11
N PHE A 35 -15.04 -13.85 -8.69
CA PHE A 35 -15.40 -14.15 -10.09
C PHE A 35 -15.40 -15.66 -10.46
N GLY A 36 -15.38 -16.58 -9.49
CA GLY A 36 -15.42 -18.02 -9.74
C GLY A 36 -14.09 -18.67 -10.14
N TRP A 37 -13.02 -17.89 -10.32
CA TRP A 37 -11.69 -18.41 -10.70
C TRP A 37 -10.51 -17.73 -9.98
N LEU A 38 -10.70 -16.55 -9.38
CA LEU A 38 -9.63 -15.78 -8.78
C LEU A 38 -9.57 -16.03 -7.26
N PRO A 39 -8.46 -16.59 -6.72
CA PRO A 39 -8.29 -16.70 -5.27
C PRO A 39 -8.32 -15.30 -4.64
N VAL A 40 -9.09 -15.15 -3.56
CA VAL A 40 -9.19 -13.88 -2.85
C VAL A 40 -7.84 -13.44 -2.30
N ASP A 41 -7.03 -14.41 -1.88
CA ASP A 41 -5.65 -14.18 -1.46
C ASP A 41 -4.80 -13.55 -2.58
N LEU A 42 -4.92 -14.06 -3.81
CA LEU A 42 -4.20 -13.50 -4.97
C LEU A 42 -4.69 -12.09 -5.30
N ALA A 43 -6.01 -11.86 -5.28
CA ALA A 43 -6.60 -10.54 -5.50
C ALA A 43 -6.12 -9.52 -4.45
N TYR A 44 -6.08 -9.95 -3.18
CA TYR A 44 -5.56 -9.15 -2.07
C TYR A 44 -4.09 -8.79 -2.28
N HIS A 45 -3.24 -9.75 -2.65
CA HIS A 45 -1.84 -9.51 -2.97
C HIS A 45 -1.67 -8.53 -4.15
N ILE A 46 -2.48 -8.65 -5.21
CA ILE A 46 -2.43 -7.72 -6.35
C ILE A 46 -2.78 -6.30 -5.92
N VAL A 47 -3.87 -6.13 -5.16
CA VAL A 47 -4.28 -4.81 -4.64
C VAL A 47 -3.18 -4.23 -3.74
N TRP A 48 -2.56 -5.06 -2.91
CA TRP A 48 -1.47 -4.65 -2.04
C TRP A 48 -0.24 -4.18 -2.82
N VAL A 49 0.17 -4.92 -3.86
CA VAL A 49 1.29 -4.54 -4.74
C VAL A 49 1.00 -3.22 -5.46
N ILE A 50 -0.22 -3.03 -5.95
CA ILE A 50 -0.64 -1.76 -6.58
C ILE A 50 -0.57 -0.61 -5.57
N ALA A 51 -1.06 -0.82 -4.35
CA ALA A 51 -0.99 0.18 -3.28
C ALA A 51 0.46 0.52 -2.91
N ALA A 52 1.36 -0.47 -2.85
CA ALA A 52 2.78 -0.28 -2.60
C ALA A 52 3.45 0.52 -3.72
N ALA A 53 3.15 0.19 -4.99
CA ALA A 53 3.67 0.93 -6.14
C ALA A 53 3.18 2.39 -6.15
N ALA A 54 1.89 2.61 -5.87
CA ALA A 54 1.33 3.96 -5.75
C ALA A 54 2.00 4.77 -4.63
N LEU A 55 2.30 4.13 -3.50
CA LEU A 55 3.04 4.73 -2.40
C LEU A 55 4.45 5.17 -2.82
N VAL A 56 5.19 4.30 -3.52
CA VAL A 56 6.54 4.61 -4.03
C VAL A 56 6.48 5.76 -5.04
N LEU A 57 5.51 5.74 -5.97
CA LEU A 57 5.30 6.82 -6.93
C LEU A 57 4.92 8.14 -6.24
N TYR A 58 4.12 8.08 -5.19
CA TYR A 58 3.78 9.26 -4.40
C TYR A 58 5.02 9.83 -3.70
N PHE A 59 5.86 8.96 -3.14
CA PHE A 59 7.11 9.37 -2.50
C PHE A 59 8.08 10.02 -3.50
N THR A 60 8.32 9.38 -4.65
CA THR A 60 9.22 9.93 -5.67
C THR A 60 8.68 11.22 -6.28
N LYS A 61 7.37 11.36 -6.44
CA LYS A 61 6.79 12.58 -7.04
C LYS A 61 6.74 13.77 -6.08
N TYR A 62 6.40 13.55 -4.81
CA TYR A 62 6.14 14.64 -3.85
C TYR A 62 7.22 14.80 -2.80
N VAL A 63 7.77 13.71 -2.27
CA VAL A 63 8.76 13.77 -1.18
C VAL A 63 10.19 13.91 -1.72
N TRP A 64 10.48 13.27 -2.86
CA TRP A 64 11.82 13.34 -3.46
C TRP A 64 12.07 14.68 -4.17
N ARG A 65 11.11 15.22 -4.93
CA ARG A 65 11.23 16.57 -5.54
C ARG A 65 11.44 17.69 -4.50
N ASP A 66 10.92 17.50 -3.29
CA ASP A 66 11.13 18.44 -2.17
C ASP A 66 12.59 18.45 -1.66
N PHE A 67 13.36 17.38 -1.93
CA PHE A 67 14.77 17.26 -1.56
C PHE A 67 15.72 17.93 -2.57
N ASP A 68 15.33 17.95 -3.85
CA ASP A 68 16.20 18.41 -4.95
C ASP A 68 16.09 19.91 -5.30
N GLY A 69 15.34 20.71 -4.52
CA GLY A 69 15.42 22.18 -4.56
C GLY A 69 15.46 22.82 -5.97
N SER A 70 14.31 22.93 -6.62
CA SER A 70 14.11 23.90 -7.73
C SER A 70 12.78 24.61 -7.59
#